data_AF-A0A1G1BYR3-F1
#
_entry.id   AF-A0A1G1BYR3-F1
#
_cell.length_a   1.000
_cell.length_b   1.000
_cell.length_c   1.000
_cell.angle_alpha   90.00
_cell.angle_beta   90.00
_cell.angle_gamma   90.00
#
_symmetry.space_group_name_H-M   'P 1'
#
loop_
_entity.id
_entity.type
_entity.pdbx_description
1 polymer ?
#
loop_
_entity_poly.entity_id
_entity_poly.type
_entity_poly.pdbx_seq_one_letter_code
_entity_poly.pdbx_strand_id
1 'polypeptide(L)'
;MIDLDTCACSGKNLDKLVKPAALMLLVGKDMHGYDIVRRLTDLPTFKGERPNSAGVYRTLRAMEAEGLITAAWELSESGPAKRRYRMTKDGHACVEKWVETLREYQVAVAGLLALAEQAMAAVPQGKTPARRTCCGSRRTGIPPRH
;
A
#
# COMPACT_ATOMS: atom_id res chain seq x y z
N MET A 1 26.56 3.72 -11.38
CA MET A 1 25.28 4.28 -11.88
C MET A 1 24.33 4.27 -10.68
N ILE A 2 23.66 5.38 -10.35
CA ILE A 2 22.64 5.33 -9.28
C ILE A 2 21.46 4.59 -9.89
N ASP A 3 21.11 3.44 -9.33
CA ASP A 3 19.85 2.79 -9.65
C ASP A 3 18.76 3.50 -8.83
N LEU A 4 18.10 4.46 -9.47
CA LEU A 4 17.01 5.21 -8.86
C LEU A 4 15.76 4.34 -8.70
N ASP A 5 15.66 3.21 -9.41
CA ASP A 5 14.55 2.27 -9.32
C ASP A 5 14.59 1.45 -8.01
N THR A 6 15.71 1.42 -7.30
CA THR A 6 15.85 0.80 -5.97
C THR A 6 16.02 1.80 -4.82
N CYS A 7 15.94 3.10 -5.11
CA CYS A 7 16.09 4.15 -4.11
C CYS A 7 14.85 4.30 -3.22
N ALA A 8 15.01 4.71 -1.95
CA ALA A 8 13.86 5.09 -1.09
C ALA A 8 12.99 6.20 -1.72
N CYS A 9 13.56 7.01 -2.60
CA CYS A 9 12.86 8.03 -3.38
C CYS A 9 11.96 7.49 -4.50
N SER A 10 11.99 6.18 -4.79
CA SER A 10 11.14 5.54 -5.82
C SER A 10 9.69 5.31 -5.38
N GLY A 11 9.29 5.82 -4.20
CA GLY A 11 7.89 5.75 -3.73
C GLY A 11 7.47 4.40 -3.15
N LYS A 12 8.44 3.54 -2.81
CA LYS A 12 8.30 2.14 -2.34
C LYS A 12 7.68 1.92 -0.95
N ASN A 13 6.69 2.73 -0.57
CA ASN A 13 6.00 2.64 0.72
C ASN A 13 4.48 2.82 0.56
N LEU A 14 3.90 2.11 -0.43
CA LEU A 14 2.45 2.05 -0.63
C LEU A 14 1.75 0.93 0.16
N ASP A 15 2.48 0.22 1.03
CA ASP A 15 1.94 -0.76 1.98
C ASP A 15 0.78 -0.20 2.83
N LYS A 16 0.82 1.12 3.08
CA LYS A 16 -0.23 1.85 3.83
C LYS A 16 -1.61 1.85 3.16
N LEU A 17 -1.71 1.54 1.86
CA LEU A 17 -2.98 1.60 1.13
C LEU A 17 -3.70 0.25 1.02
N VAL A 18 -3.14 -0.83 1.58
CA VAL A 18 -3.77 -2.16 1.54
C VAL A 18 -5.11 -2.20 2.28
N LYS A 19 -5.17 -1.61 3.48
CA LYS A 19 -6.38 -1.56 4.30
C LYS A 19 -7.54 -0.81 3.62
N PRO A 20 -7.37 0.46 3.17
CA PRO A 20 -8.44 1.15 2.47
C PRO A 20 -8.85 0.46 1.16
N ALA A 21 -7.89 -0.07 0.40
CA ALA A 21 -8.21 -0.80 -0.83
C ALA A 21 -9.04 -2.07 -0.54
N ALA A 22 -8.71 -2.81 0.52
CA ALA A 22 -9.45 -4.01 0.91
C ALA A 22 -10.89 -3.66 1.34
N LEU A 23 -11.07 -2.58 2.10
CA LEU A 23 -12.39 -2.08 2.46
C LEU A 23 -13.22 -1.71 1.22
N MET A 24 -12.63 -0.97 0.28
CA MET A 24 -13.32 -0.57 -0.96
C MET A 24 -13.79 -1.76 -1.80
N LEU A 25 -13.01 -2.85 -1.86
CA LEU A 25 -13.41 -4.07 -2.57
C LEU A 25 -14.63 -4.77 -1.94
N LEU A 26 -14.81 -4.61 -0.62
CA LEU A 26 -15.91 -5.19 0.13
C LEU A 26 -17.17 -4.31 0.12
N VAL A 27 -17.09 -3.08 -0.41
CA VAL A 27 -18.28 -2.22 -0.58
C VAL A 27 -19.18 -2.85 -1.65
N GLY A 28 -20.35 -3.33 -1.22
CA GLY A 28 -21.40 -3.85 -2.10
C GLY A 28 -21.38 -5.35 -2.37
N LYS A 29 -20.33 -6.09 -1.97
CA LYS A 29 -20.34 -7.57 -2.08
C LYS A 29 -19.43 -8.24 -1.05
N ASP A 30 -19.95 -9.26 -0.39
CA ASP A 30 -19.15 -10.19 0.39
C ASP A 30 -18.14 -10.92 -0.50
N MET A 31 -16.91 -11.16 -0.01
CA MET A 31 -15.86 -11.78 -0.80
C MET A 31 -15.08 -12.84 -0.02
N HIS A 32 -14.57 -13.85 -0.72
CA HIS A 32 -13.60 -14.77 -0.14
C HIS A 32 -12.23 -14.12 0.00
N GLY A 33 -11.48 -14.51 1.04
CA GLY A 33 -10.15 -13.95 1.29
C GLY A 33 -9.19 -14.05 0.10
N TYR A 34 -9.23 -15.18 -0.64
CA TYR A 34 -8.43 -15.36 -1.84
C TYR A 34 -8.80 -14.37 -2.96
N ASP A 35 -10.09 -14.11 -3.17
CA ASP A 35 -10.54 -13.14 -4.18
C ASP A 35 -10.13 -11.72 -3.82
N ILE A 36 -10.15 -11.37 -2.53
CA ILE A 36 -9.67 -10.07 -2.05
C ILE A 36 -8.17 -9.93 -2.34
N VAL A 37 -7.36 -10.94 -1.99
CA VAL A 37 -5.91 -10.94 -2.27
C VAL A 37 -5.66 -10.76 -3.77
N ARG A 38 -6.31 -11.57 -4.61
CA ARG A 38 -6.15 -11.51 -6.08
C ARG A 38 -6.49 -10.12 -6.61
N ARG A 39 -7.66 -9.58 -6.26
CA ARG A 39 -8.09 -8.25 -6.74
C ARG A 39 -7.16 -7.14 -6.25
N LEU A 40 -6.68 -7.18 -5.01
CA LEU A 40 -5.71 -6.21 -4.51
C LEU A 40 -4.39 -6.26 -5.28
N THR A 41 -3.89 -7.46 -5.58
CA THR A 41 -2.67 -7.64 -6.37
C THR A 41 -2.80 -7.10 -7.80
N ASP A 42 -4.02 -7.09 -8.35
CA ASP A 42 -4.31 -6.61 -9.70
C ASP A 42 -4.60 -5.09 -9.78
N LEU A 43 -4.73 -4.40 -8.63
CA LEU A 43 -5.00 -2.96 -8.64
C LEU A 43 -3.80 -2.17 -9.22
N PRO A 44 -4.05 -1.19 -10.12
CA PRO A 44 -3.00 -0.34 -10.70
C PRO A 44 -2.20 0.44 -9.66
N THR A 45 -2.79 0.71 -8.50
CA THR A 45 -2.19 1.42 -7.38
C THR A 45 -0.93 0.73 -6.84
N PHE A 46 -0.76 -0.58 -7.05
CA PHE A 46 0.39 -1.35 -6.54
C PHE A 46 1.37 -1.79 -7.64
N LYS A 47 1.44 -1.09 -8.78
CA LYS A 47 2.41 -1.39 -9.85
C LYS A 47 3.85 -1.39 -9.29
N GLY A 48 4.48 -2.57 -9.26
CA GLY A 48 5.86 -2.77 -8.80
C GLY A 48 6.00 -3.34 -7.37
N GLU A 49 5.05 -3.05 -6.48
CA GLU A 49 5.06 -3.51 -5.07
C GLU A 49 3.71 -4.10 -4.67
N ARG A 50 3.40 -5.23 -5.32
CA ARG A 50 2.20 -5.99 -5.02
C ARG A 50 2.21 -6.42 -3.54
N PRO A 51 1.11 -6.19 -2.80
CA PRO A 51 1.01 -6.69 -1.44
C PRO A 51 1.20 -8.21 -1.44
N ASN A 52 2.10 -8.72 -0.61
CA ASN A 52 2.18 -10.17 -0.44
C ASN A 52 0.93 -10.68 0.27
N SER A 53 0.52 -11.90 -0.09
CA SER A 53 -0.71 -12.52 0.42
C SER A 53 -0.76 -12.59 1.94
N ALA A 54 0.37 -12.91 2.58
CA ALA A 54 0.47 -12.94 4.04
C ALA A 54 0.18 -11.58 4.69
N GLY A 55 0.64 -10.49 4.09
CA GLY A 55 0.37 -9.11 4.51
C GLY A 55 -1.10 -8.77 4.39
N VAL A 56 -1.72 -9.09 3.25
CA VAL A 56 -3.17 -8.89 3.06
C VAL A 56 -3.98 -9.65 4.10
N TYR A 57 -3.66 -10.93 4.36
CA TYR A 57 -4.36 -11.69 5.39
C TYR A 57 -4.17 -11.11 6.79
N ARG A 58 -2.97 -10.62 7.14
CA ARG A 58 -2.76 -9.89 8.40
C ARG A 58 -3.63 -8.64 8.49
N THR A 59 -3.73 -7.87 7.41
CA THR A 59 -4.61 -6.70 7.34
C THR A 59 -6.08 -7.08 7.53
N LEU A 60 -6.56 -8.14 6.86
CA LEU A 60 -7.93 -8.62 7.04
C LEU A 60 -8.22 -9.08 8.47
N ARG A 61 -7.24 -9.69 9.16
CA ARG A 61 -7.37 -10.06 10.57
C ARG A 61 -7.43 -8.85 11.48
N ALA A 62 -6.62 -7.83 11.23
CA ALA A 62 -6.68 -6.58 11.97
C ALA A 62 -8.04 -5.89 11.76
N MET A 63 -8.53 -5.80 10.52
CA MET A 63 -9.86 -5.23 10.21
C MET A 63 -11.00 -5.98 10.90
N GLU A 64 -10.91 -7.31 10.99
CA GLU A 64 -11.88 -8.14 11.72
C GLU A 64 -11.84 -7.84 13.22
N ALA A 65 -10.64 -7.77 13.82
CA ALA A 65 -10.45 -7.44 15.23
C ALA A 65 -10.91 -6.01 15.58
N GLU A 66 -10.78 -5.07 14.64
CA GLU A 66 -11.28 -3.70 14.76
C GLU A 66 -12.80 -3.58 14.52
N GLY A 67 -13.49 -4.66 14.15
CA GLY A 67 -14.93 -4.65 13.90
C GLY A 67 -15.36 -4.03 12.56
N LEU A 68 -14.41 -3.74 11.67
CA LEU A 68 -14.70 -3.15 10.34
C LEU A 68 -15.27 -4.17 9.35
N ILE A 69 -14.93 -5.45 9.56
CA ILE A 69 -15.43 -6.57 8.77
C ILE A 69 -15.76 -7.75 9.69
N THR A 70 -16.66 -8.62 9.24
CA THR A 70 -16.88 -9.94 9.85
C THR A 70 -16.38 -11.03 8.93
N ALA A 71 -15.96 -12.17 9.47
CA ALA A 71 -15.66 -13.35 8.67
C ALA A 71 -16.45 -14.57 9.12
N ALA A 72 -16.93 -15.34 8.14
CA ALA A 72 -17.56 -16.64 8.36
C ALA A 72 -16.81 -17.71 7.57
N TRP A 73 -16.78 -18.92 8.11
CA TRP A 73 -16.34 -20.09 7.35
C TRP A 73 -17.46 -20.57 6.44
N GLU A 74 -17.15 -20.74 5.16
CA GLU A 74 -18.02 -21.32 4.16
C GLU A 74 -17.47 -22.70 3.79
N LEU A 75 -18.23 -23.73 4.15
CA LEU A 75 -17.96 -25.11 3.79
C LEU A 75 -18.32 -25.28 2.32
N SER A 76 -17.38 -25.75 1.50
CA SER A 76 -17.68 -26.15 0.12
C SER A 76 -17.93 -27.65 0.08
N GLU A 77 -18.85 -28.10 -0.78
CA GLU A 77 -19.15 -29.53 -0.94
C GLU A 77 -17.94 -30.36 -1.40
N SER A 78 -16.92 -29.73 -2.00
CA SER A 78 -15.73 -30.42 -2.51
C SER A 78 -14.46 -29.58 -2.40
N GLY A 79 -14.04 -29.22 -1.18
CA GLY A 79 -12.81 -28.46 -0.96
C GLY A 79 -12.58 -27.95 0.47
N PRO A 80 -11.40 -27.34 0.73
CA PRO A 80 -11.10 -26.75 2.03
C PRO A 80 -12.05 -25.58 2.32
N ALA A 81 -12.49 -25.48 3.57
CA ALA A 81 -13.33 -24.37 4.03
C ALA A 81 -12.68 -23.03 3.70
N LYS A 82 -13.47 -22.08 3.19
CA LYS A 82 -12.98 -20.74 2.81
C LYS A 82 -13.57 -19.69 3.74
N ARG A 83 -12.77 -18.69 4.09
CA ARG A 83 -13.26 -17.53 4.84
C ARG A 83 -13.92 -16.55 3.87
N ARG A 84 -15.19 -16.24 4.15
CA ARG A 84 -15.96 -15.19 3.50
C ARG A 84 -16.02 -13.99 4.41
N TYR A 85 -15.66 -12.83 3.87
CA TYR A 85 -15.62 -11.56 4.57
C TYR A 85 -16.79 -10.68 4.14
N ARG A 86 -17.36 -9.96 5.11
CA ARG A 86 -18.49 -9.05 4.94
C ARG A 86 -18.21 -7.72 5.64
N MET A 87 -18.66 -6.63 5.04
CA MET A 87 -18.56 -5.28 5.60
C MET A 87 -19.52 -5.06 6.77
N THR A 88 -19.10 -4.34 7.80
CA THR A 88 -19.95 -3.87 8.90
C THR A 88 -20.38 -2.41 8.70
N LYS A 89 -21.28 -1.90 9.57
CA LYS A 89 -21.64 -0.47 9.57
C LYS A 89 -20.42 0.43 9.84
N ASP A 90 -19.58 0.05 10.78
CA ASP A 90 -18.36 0.80 11.12
C ASP A 90 -17.34 0.74 9.98
N GLY A 91 -17.28 -0.39 9.26
CA GLY A 91 -16.51 -0.52 8.03
C GLY A 91 -16.96 0.46 6.93
N HIS A 92 -18.26 0.66 6.76
CA HIS A 92 -18.79 1.67 5.83
C HIS A 92 -18.42 3.10 6.22
N ALA A 93 -18.59 3.48 7.49
CA ALA A 93 -18.17 4.79 7.98
C ALA A 93 -16.64 5.00 7.82
N CYS A 94 -15.86 3.94 8.02
CA CYS A 94 -14.41 3.98 7.77
C CYS A 94 -14.09 4.25 6.30
N VAL A 95 -14.83 3.64 5.35
CA VAL A 95 -14.67 3.92 3.92
C VAL A 95 -14.97 5.38 3.60
N GLU A 96 -16.05 5.95 4.12
CA GLU A 96 -16.39 7.36 3.92
C GLU A 96 -15.27 8.28 4.42
N LYS A 97 -14.73 8.00 5.61
CA LYS A 97 -13.58 8.76 6.13
C LYS A 97 -12.35 8.61 5.23
N TRP A 98 -12.09 7.41 4.71
CA TRP A 98 -10.99 7.18 3.78
C TRP A 98 -11.13 7.96 2.47
N VAL A 99 -12.34 8.14 1.95
CA VAL A 99 -12.57 8.98 0.77
C VAL A 99 -12.12 10.41 1.03
N GLU A 100 -12.47 11.00 2.17
CA GLU A 100 -12.02 12.35 2.52
C GLU A 100 -10.51 12.42 2.73
N THR A 101 -9.93 11.48 3.46
CA THR A 101 -8.48 11.41 3.68
C THR A 101 -7.70 11.26 2.37
N LEU A 102 -8.21 10.50 1.41
CA LEU A 102 -7.56 10.35 0.10
C LEU A 102 -7.66 11.63 -0.75
N ARG A 103 -8.75 12.39 -0.64
CA ARG A 103 -8.86 13.71 -1.29
C ARG A 103 -7.85 14.69 -0.70
N GLU A 104 -7.74 14.74 0.63
CA GLU A 104 -6.73 15.57 1.30
C GLU A 104 -5.32 15.19 0.88
N TYR A 105 -5.01 13.88 0.80
CA TYR A 105 -3.72 13.42 0.30
C TYR A 105 -3.48 13.78 -1.16
N GLN A 106 -4.48 13.69 -2.02
CA GLN A 106 -4.36 14.09 -3.42
C GLN A 106 -3.94 15.56 -3.54
N VAL A 107 -4.56 16.46 -2.76
CA VAL A 107 -4.21 17.88 -2.72
C VAL A 107 -2.79 18.08 -2.19
N ALA A 108 -2.43 17.42 -1.09
CA ALA A 108 -1.10 17.54 -0.50
C ALA A 108 0.01 17.05 -1.45
N VAL A 109 -0.18 15.91 -2.11
CA VAL A 109 0.76 15.36 -3.09
C VAL A 109 0.88 16.29 -4.30
N ALA A 110 -0.23 16.82 -4.81
CA ALA A 110 -0.22 17.79 -5.90
C ALA A 110 0.55 19.07 -5.54
N GLY A 111 0.37 19.59 -4.32
CA GLY A 111 1.12 20.74 -3.83
C GLY A 111 2.63 20.47 -3.72
N LEU A 112 3.01 19.29 -3.22
CA LEU A 112 4.41 18.87 -3.15
C LEU A 112 5.04 18.72 -4.55
N LEU A 113 4.28 18.16 -5.50
CA LEU A 113 4.72 18.02 -6.89
C LEU A 113 4.97 19.40 -7.52
N ALA A 114 4.02 20.33 -7.38
CA ALA A 114 4.17 21.68 -7.91
C ALA A 114 5.39 22.40 -7.31
N LEU A 115 5.63 22.26 -6.00
CA LEU A 115 6.82 22.80 -5.35
C LEU A 115 8.11 22.17 -5.90
N ALA A 116 8.14 20.86 -6.11
CA ALA A 116 9.29 20.15 -6.66
C ALA A 116 9.60 20.61 -8.09
N GLU A 117 8.59 20.76 -8.94
CA GLU A 117 8.75 21.24 -10.32
C GLU A 117 9.30 22.67 -10.36
N GLN A 118 8.76 23.58 -9.53
CA GLN A 118 9.27 24.94 -9.39
C GLN A 118 10.72 24.98 -8.92
N ALA A 119 11.05 24.19 -7.89
CA ALA A 119 12.41 24.09 -7.38
C ALA A 119 13.39 23.60 -8.44
N MET A 120 13.00 22.58 -9.22
CA MET A 120 13.82 22.03 -10.30
C MET A 120 13.99 23.00 -11.47
N ALA A 121 12.97 23.81 -11.79
CA ALA A 121 13.06 24.85 -12.81
C ALA A 121 13.99 26.01 -12.42
N ALA A 122 14.12 26.30 -11.12
CA ALA A 122 15.01 27.32 -10.59
C ALA A 122 16.49 26.91 -10.52
N VAL A 123 16.82 25.63 -10.73
CA VAL A 123 18.21 25.14 -10.73
C VAL A 123 18.91 25.60 -12.02
N PRO A 124 19.97 26.43 -11.95
CA PRO A 124 20.73 26.81 -13.14
C PRO A 124 21.42 25.57 -13.72
N GLN A 125 21.16 25.28 -15.00
CA GLN A 125 21.84 24.24 -15.75
C GLN A 125 23.32 24.61 -15.90
N GLY A 126 24.18 24.12 -15.00
CA GLY A 126 25.62 24.43 -15.03
C GLY A 126 26.41 24.14 -13.76
N LYS A 127 25.77 23.92 -12.60
CA LYS A 127 26.46 23.44 -11.38
C LYS A 127 25.98 22.04 -11.04
N THR A 128 26.59 21.03 -11.67
CA THR A 128 26.49 19.63 -11.18
C THR A 128 27.05 19.62 -9.76
N PRO A 129 26.25 19.39 -8.70
CA PRO A 129 26.82 19.18 -7.39
C PRO A 129 27.58 17.86 -7.43
N ALA A 130 28.86 17.90 -7.03
CA ALA A 130 29.70 16.72 -6.90
C ALA A 130 28.94 15.63 -6.13
N ARG A 131 28.90 14.43 -6.72
CA ARG A 131 28.25 13.21 -6.22
C ARG A 131 28.31 13.12 -4.69
N ARG A 132 27.17 13.33 -4.03
CA ARG A 132 26.93 12.88 -2.66
C ARG A 132 25.83 11.84 -2.69
N THR A 133 26.10 10.71 -2.04
CA THR A 133 25.13 9.65 -1.77
C THR A 133 23.94 10.25 -1.04
N CYS A 134 22.79 10.33 -1.72
CA CYS A 134 21.60 11.04 -1.23
C CYS A 134 20.99 10.39 0.03
N CYS A 135 21.18 9.08 0.25
CA CYS A 135 20.70 8.42 1.44
C CYS A 135 21.67 7.31 1.84
N GLY A 136 22.29 7.44 3.01
CA GLY A 136 23.30 6.50 3.50
C GLY A 136 22.69 5.14 3.84
N SER A 137 22.71 4.20 2.89
CA SER A 137 22.59 2.78 3.24
C SER A 137 23.92 2.32 3.84
N ARG A 138 24.09 2.54 5.15
CA ARG A 138 25.05 1.75 5.93
C ARG A 138 24.59 0.29 5.87
N ARG A 139 25.11 -0.49 4.91
CA ARG A 139 25.13 -1.95 5.07
C ARG A 139 26.16 -2.21 6.17
N THR A 140 25.69 -2.47 7.38
CA THR A 140 26.48 -3.13 8.41
C THR A 140 26.85 -4.51 7.87
N GLY A 141 28.07 -4.64 7.34
CA GLY A 141 28.66 -5.94 7.04
C GLY A 141 28.88 -6.68 8.35
N ILE A 142 28.20 -7.81 8.53
CA ILE A 142 28.59 -8.82 9.51
C ILE A 142 29.76 -9.58 8.88
N PRO A 143 30.98 -9.58 9.45
CA PRO A 143 32.06 -10.38 8.92
C PRO A 143 31.79 -11.88 9.17
N PRO A 144 32.21 -12.77 8.26
CA PRO A 144 32.10 -14.21 8.49
C PRO A 144 33.04 -14.62 9.63
N ARG A 145 32.53 -15.44 10.56
CA ARG A 145 33.37 -16.11 11.57
C ARG A 145 34.17 -17.23 10.88
N HIS A 146 35.47 -17.26 11.17
CA HIS A 146 36.38 -18.37 10.87
C HIS A 146 36.00 -19.62 11.66
#